data_AF-A0AAW2PDB2-F1
#
_entry.id   AF-A0AAW2PDB2-F1
#
_cell.length_a   1.000
_cell.length_b   1.000
_cell.length_c   1.000
_cell.angle_alpha   90.00
_cell.angle_beta   90.00
_cell.angle_gamma   90.00
#
_symmetry.space_group_name_H-M   'P 1'
#
loop_
_entity.id
_entity.type
_entity.pdbx_description
1 polymer ?
#
loop_
_entity_poly.entity_id
_entity_poly.type
_entity_poly.pdbx_seq_one_letter_code
_entity_poly.pdbx_strand_id
1 'polypeptide(L)'
;MPPEKLEVFKSLESWTSNYVLPLLKPANKCWQPSELLPDPTQPTDDFMDEVRALRGRTKGLPDEYFVVLVGDMIIEDALPTTYHATINACDAIRDETGSSANPWSTWLRSWTAEENRHGDLLRTYLLSFGSG
;
A
#
# COMPACT_ATOMS: atom_id res chain seq x y z
N MET A 1 19.43 16.31 -10.96
CA MET A 1 20.35 16.45 -9.79
C MET A 1 21.80 16.57 -10.26
N PRO A 2 22.76 17.23 -9.54
CA PRO A 2 24.16 17.26 -9.98
C PRO A 2 24.75 15.83 -10.14
N PRO A 3 25.52 15.54 -11.20
CA PRO A 3 26.02 14.19 -11.48
C PRO A 3 26.82 13.58 -10.33
N GLU A 4 27.57 14.39 -9.59
CA GLU A 4 28.36 13.98 -8.42
C GLU A 4 27.51 13.35 -7.32
N LYS A 5 26.25 13.76 -7.18
CA LYS A 5 25.33 13.19 -6.18
C LYS A 5 24.75 11.86 -6.64
N LEU A 6 24.67 11.58 -7.94
CA LEU A 6 24.20 10.28 -8.45
C LEU A 6 25.18 9.16 -8.09
N GLU A 7 26.48 9.44 -8.13
CA GLU A 7 27.52 8.48 -7.75
C GLU A 7 27.44 8.08 -6.27
N VAL A 8 26.94 8.97 -5.40
CA VAL A 8 26.67 8.62 -3.99
C VAL A 8 25.60 7.52 -3.90
N PHE A 9 24.48 7.65 -4.64
CA PHE A 9 23.42 6.63 -4.60
C PHE A 9 23.86 5.30 -5.18
N LYS A 10 24.69 5.30 -6.24
CA LYS A 10 25.34 4.09 -6.76
C LYS A 10 26.25 3.45 -5.71
N SER A 11 27.05 4.24 -5.01
CA SER A 11 27.94 3.73 -3.95
C SER A 11 27.19 3.09 -2.77
N LEU A 12 25.94 3.52 -2.54
CA LEU A 12 25.09 3.01 -1.47
C LEU A 12 24.30 1.74 -1.85
N GLU A 13 24.32 1.26 -3.09
CA GLU A 13 23.54 0.09 -3.52
C GLU A 13 23.82 -1.18 -2.70
N SER A 14 25.10 -1.41 -2.35
CA SER A 14 25.48 -2.54 -1.48
C SER A 14 24.94 -2.36 -0.05
N TRP A 15 24.96 -1.13 0.47
CA TRP A 15 24.39 -0.82 1.77
C TRP A 15 22.86 -1.02 1.76
N THR A 16 22.17 -0.53 0.73
CA THR A 16 20.73 -0.69 0.55
C THR A 16 20.34 -2.16 0.47
N SER A 17 21.10 -2.97 -0.25
CA SER A 17 20.88 -4.42 -0.31
C SER A 17 20.96 -5.11 1.05
N ASN A 18 21.90 -4.67 1.90
CA ASN A 18 22.18 -5.32 3.17
C ASN A 18 21.35 -4.80 4.34
N TYR A 19 20.89 -3.55 4.28
CA TYR A 19 20.24 -2.88 5.43
C TYR A 19 18.84 -2.36 5.14
N VAL A 20 18.51 -2.06 3.89
CA VAL A 20 17.19 -1.50 3.52
C VAL A 20 16.27 -2.60 3.00
N LEU A 21 16.72 -3.40 2.03
CA LEU A 21 15.90 -4.50 1.49
C LEU A 21 15.43 -5.52 2.55
N PRO A 22 16.23 -5.88 3.58
CA PRO A 22 15.76 -6.81 4.61
C PRO A 22 14.66 -6.26 5.52
N LEU A 23 14.36 -4.95 5.48
CA LEU A 23 13.23 -4.37 6.21
C LEU A 23 11.89 -4.67 5.51
N LEU A 24 11.91 -4.95 4.20
CA LEU A 24 10.74 -5.39 3.46
C LEU A 24 10.33 -6.77 3.92
N LYS A 25 9.03 -6.96 4.12
CA LYS A 25 8.53 -8.28 4.48
C LYS A 25 8.37 -9.10 3.22
N PRO A 26 8.78 -10.39 3.23
CA PRO A 26 8.44 -11.30 2.15
C PRO A 26 6.93 -11.33 1.91
N ALA A 27 6.49 -11.31 0.65
CA ALA A 27 5.07 -11.21 0.30
C ALA A 27 4.19 -12.30 0.94
N ASN A 28 4.74 -13.50 1.16
CA ASN A 28 4.06 -14.61 1.82
C ASN A 28 3.92 -14.48 3.34
N LYS A 29 4.60 -13.51 3.96
CA LYS A 29 4.49 -13.13 5.38
C LYS A 29 3.76 -11.81 5.56
N CYS A 30 3.38 -11.16 4.47
CA CYS A 30 2.59 -9.94 4.47
C CYS A 30 1.12 -10.28 4.65
N TRP A 31 0.44 -9.52 5.50
CA TRP A 31 -1.00 -9.56 5.59
C TRP A 31 -1.63 -9.15 4.26
N GLN A 32 -2.82 -9.67 3.98
CA GLN A 32 -3.61 -9.31 2.80
C GLN A 32 -4.94 -8.68 3.21
N PRO A 33 -5.49 -7.73 2.43
CA PRO A 33 -6.78 -7.11 2.74
C PRO A 33 -7.90 -8.13 2.97
N SER A 34 -7.90 -9.25 2.23
CA SER A 34 -8.86 -10.34 2.37
C SER A 34 -8.86 -11.01 3.74
N GLU A 35 -7.77 -10.91 4.51
CA GLU A 35 -7.68 -11.48 5.87
C GLU A 35 -8.39 -10.61 6.91
N LEU A 36 -8.70 -9.35 6.57
CA LEU A 36 -9.29 -8.36 7.48
C LEU A 36 -10.70 -7.94 7.06
N LEU A 37 -11.17 -8.41 5.91
CA LEU A 37 -12.46 -8.08 5.32
C LEU A 37 -13.38 -9.30 5.31
N PRO A 38 -14.71 -9.09 5.22
CA PRO A 38 -15.65 -10.19 5.05
C PRO A 38 -15.32 -11.04 3.81
N ASP A 39 -15.38 -12.35 3.94
CA ASP A 39 -14.95 -13.27 2.88
C ASP A 39 -16.05 -13.49 1.82
N PRO A 40 -15.91 -12.97 0.59
CA PRO A 40 -16.93 -13.10 -0.44
C PRO A 40 -17.01 -14.50 -1.05
N THR A 41 -16.10 -15.41 -0.68
CA THR A 41 -16.09 -16.80 -1.17
C THR A 41 -16.98 -17.73 -0.33
N GLN A 42 -17.40 -17.26 0.85
CA GLN A 42 -18.36 -17.96 1.71
C GLN A 42 -19.77 -17.96 1.10
N PRO A 43 -20.68 -18.82 1.60
CA PRO A 43 -22.10 -18.72 1.29
C PRO A 43 -22.62 -17.29 1.50
N THR A 44 -23.50 -16.83 0.63
CA THR A 44 -24.00 -15.45 0.64
C THR A 44 -24.56 -15.02 1.99
N ASP A 45 -25.23 -15.91 2.71
CA ASP A 45 -25.81 -15.60 4.01
C ASP A 45 -24.71 -15.31 5.07
N ASP A 46 -23.66 -16.11 5.10
CA ASP A 46 -22.53 -15.96 6.03
C ASP A 46 -21.75 -14.67 5.72
N PHE A 47 -21.45 -14.41 4.45
CA PHE A 47 -20.82 -13.16 4.01
C PHE A 47 -21.65 -11.94 4.42
N MET A 48 -22.97 -11.98 4.20
CA MET A 48 -23.85 -10.88 4.57
C MET A 48 -23.96 -10.70 6.08
N ASP A 49 -23.85 -11.77 6.88
CA ASP A 49 -23.78 -11.68 8.33
C ASP A 49 -22.49 -11.01 8.81
N GLU A 50 -21.34 -11.34 8.22
CA GLU A 50 -20.07 -10.66 8.49
C GLU A 50 -20.14 -9.16 8.12
N VAL A 51 -20.73 -8.82 6.97
CA VAL A 51 -20.95 -7.43 6.55
C VAL A 51 -21.87 -6.69 7.53
N ARG A 52 -22.97 -7.32 7.97
CA ARG A 52 -23.88 -6.75 8.97
C ARG A 52 -23.18 -6.53 10.32
N ALA A 53 -22.35 -7.48 10.76
CA ALA A 53 -21.57 -7.35 11.98
C ALA A 53 -20.54 -6.21 11.89
N LEU A 54 -19.89 -6.05 10.75
CA LEU A 54 -19.01 -4.92 10.46
C LEU A 54 -19.76 -3.59 10.54
N ARG A 55 -20.91 -3.46 9.86
CA ARG A 55 -21.77 -2.26 9.92
C ARG A 55 -22.30 -2.00 11.33
N GLY A 56 -22.58 -3.05 12.10
CA GLY A 56 -23.03 -2.95 13.48
C GLY A 56 -22.00 -2.26 14.39
N ARG A 57 -20.71 -2.60 14.23
CA ARG A 57 -19.61 -1.99 14.99
C ARG A 57 -19.38 -0.53 14.62
N THR A 58 -19.62 -0.17 13.36
CA THR A 58 -19.40 1.19 12.86
C THR A 58 -20.51 2.17 13.20
N LYS A 59 -21.72 1.71 13.56
CA LYS A 59 -22.86 2.58 13.94
C LYS A 59 -22.59 3.48 15.15
N GLY A 60 -21.63 3.11 16.01
CA GLY A 60 -21.25 3.92 17.18
C GLY A 60 -20.15 4.93 16.90
N LEU A 61 -19.61 4.98 15.68
CA LEU A 61 -18.52 5.88 15.33
C LEU A 61 -19.06 7.25 14.86
N PRO A 62 -18.42 8.35 15.26
CA PRO A 62 -18.84 9.69 14.85
C PRO A 62 -18.50 9.98 13.38
N ASP A 63 -19.28 10.85 12.73
CA ASP A 63 -19.08 11.22 11.33
C ASP A 63 -17.71 11.86 11.09
N GLU A 64 -17.18 12.62 12.05
CA GLU A 64 -15.85 13.22 11.97
C GLU A 64 -14.75 12.15 11.81
N TYR A 65 -14.93 10.97 12.41
CA TYR A 65 -14.00 9.85 12.23
C TYR A 65 -14.00 9.36 10.78
N PHE A 66 -15.18 9.24 10.18
CA PHE A 66 -15.31 8.81 8.78
C PHE A 66 -14.75 9.84 7.81
N VAL A 67 -14.88 11.14 8.08
CA VAL A 67 -14.29 12.19 7.23
C VAL A 67 -12.76 12.03 7.17
N VAL A 68 -12.11 11.84 8.32
CA VAL A 68 -10.66 11.62 8.36
C VAL A 68 -10.29 10.31 7.67
N LEU A 69 -11.02 9.23 7.95
CA LEU A 69 -10.75 7.92 7.35
C LEU A 69 -10.92 7.89 5.82
N VAL A 70 -11.91 8.61 5.29
CA VAL A 70 -12.10 8.79 3.84
C VAL A 70 -10.95 9.61 3.26
N GLY A 71 -10.48 10.65 3.97
CA GLY A 71 -9.30 11.41 3.58
C GLY A 71 -8.05 10.54 3.49
N ASP A 72 -7.80 9.72 4.51
CA ASP A 72 -6.69 8.76 4.53
C ASP A 72 -6.80 7.78 3.37
N MET A 73 -7.99 7.21 3.14
CA MET A 73 -8.22 6.31 2.00
C MET A 73 -7.91 6.97 0.66
N ILE A 74 -8.32 8.22 0.44
CA ILE A 74 -8.04 8.93 -0.82
C ILE A 74 -6.53 9.11 -1.05
N ILE A 75 -5.77 9.41 0.02
CA ILE A 75 -4.32 9.55 -0.06
C ILE A 75 -3.66 8.20 -0.37
N GLU A 76 -4.08 7.13 0.32
CA GLU A 76 -3.57 5.77 0.14
C GLU A 76 -3.91 5.18 -1.24
N ASP A 77 -5.11 5.44 -1.77
CA ASP A 77 -5.53 4.99 -3.10
C ASP A 77 -4.81 5.75 -4.23
N ALA A 78 -4.42 7.00 -3.98
CA ALA A 78 -3.59 7.79 -4.88
C ALA A 78 -2.09 7.44 -4.78
N LEU A 79 -1.67 6.68 -3.77
CA LEU A 79 -0.26 6.41 -3.47
C LEU A 79 0.46 5.64 -4.59
N PRO A 80 -0.11 4.57 -5.18
CA PRO A 80 0.54 3.84 -6.27
C PRO A 80 0.80 4.68 -7.53
N THR A 81 -0.01 5.72 -7.78
CA THR A 81 0.13 6.57 -8.97
C THR A 81 0.98 7.81 -8.71
N THR A 82 0.85 8.44 -7.54
CA THR A 82 1.53 9.72 -7.26
C THR A 82 2.92 9.52 -6.65
N TYR A 83 3.07 8.66 -5.65
CA TYR A 83 4.37 8.49 -4.98
C TYR A 83 5.32 7.63 -5.81
N HIS A 84 4.83 6.55 -6.42
CA HIS A 84 5.68 5.75 -7.31
C HIS A 84 6.22 6.59 -8.48
N ALA A 85 5.38 7.43 -9.10
CA ALA A 85 5.82 8.34 -10.16
C ALA A 85 6.77 9.42 -9.64
N THR A 86 6.52 9.99 -8.45
CA THR A 86 7.38 11.02 -7.84
C THR A 86 8.74 10.46 -7.45
N ILE A 87 8.78 9.24 -6.90
CA ILE A 87 10.02 8.57 -6.52
C ILE A 87 10.77 8.08 -7.76
N ASN A 88 10.07 7.59 -8.79
CA ASN A 88 10.69 7.30 -10.09
C ASN A 88 11.16 8.54 -10.86
N ALA A 89 10.61 9.72 -10.59
CA ALA A 89 11.15 10.97 -11.13
C ALA A 89 12.48 11.38 -10.47
N CYS A 90 12.90 10.70 -9.40
CA CYS A 90 14.19 10.94 -8.78
C CYS A 90 15.30 10.21 -9.56
N ASP A 91 16.13 11.00 -10.27
CA ASP A 91 17.24 10.54 -11.12
C ASP A 91 18.16 9.48 -10.48
N ALA A 92 18.25 9.44 -9.14
CA ALA A 92 19.15 8.55 -8.40
C ALA A 92 18.62 7.13 -8.17
N ILE A 93 17.30 6.97 -8.15
CA ILE A 93 16.62 5.74 -7.73
C ILE A 93 15.59 5.27 -8.76
N ARG A 94 15.44 6.05 -9.84
CA ARG A 94 14.56 5.76 -10.97
C ARG A 94 14.77 4.35 -11.49
N ASP A 95 13.67 3.62 -11.61
CA ASP A 95 13.65 2.39 -12.39
C ASP A 95 13.59 2.72 -13.88
N GLU A 96 14.73 2.64 -14.58
CA GLU A 96 14.82 3.00 -16.00
C GLU A 96 14.10 2.00 -16.92
N THR A 97 13.91 0.74 -16.48
CA THR A 97 13.35 -0.34 -17.30
C THR A 97 12.00 -0.84 -16.79
N GLY A 98 11.52 -0.34 -15.65
CA GLY A 98 10.36 -0.87 -14.92
C GLY A 98 10.59 -2.24 -14.29
N SER A 99 11.82 -2.75 -14.36
CA SER A 99 12.23 -4.07 -13.86
C SER A 99 13.72 -4.11 -13.49
N SER A 100 14.34 -2.95 -13.28
CA SER A 100 15.76 -2.85 -12.99
C SER A 100 16.12 -3.68 -11.75
N ALA A 101 17.23 -4.40 -11.84
CA ALA A 101 17.78 -5.20 -10.74
C ALA A 101 18.48 -4.33 -9.68
N ASN A 102 18.51 -3.00 -9.84
CA ASN A 102 19.05 -2.08 -8.85
C ASN A 102 18.32 -2.29 -7.50
N PRO A 103 19.05 -2.38 -6.37
CA PRO A 103 18.46 -2.43 -5.03
C PRO A 103 17.45 -1.32 -4.75
N TRP A 104 17.70 -0.10 -5.24
CA TRP A 104 16.77 1.03 -5.09
C TRP A 104 15.47 0.83 -5.86
N SER A 105 15.55 0.37 -7.12
CA SER A 105 14.36 0.07 -7.92
C SER A 105 13.59 -1.13 -7.36
N THR A 106 14.29 -2.14 -6.84
CA THR A 106 13.69 -3.29 -6.16
C THR A 106 12.96 -2.85 -4.90
N TRP A 107 13.59 -2.01 -4.07
CA TRP A 107 12.95 -1.43 -2.89
C TRP A 107 11.68 -0.67 -3.28
N LEU A 108 11.77 0.22 -4.28
CA LEU A 108 10.63 1.03 -4.71
C LEU A 108 9.44 0.15 -5.14
N ARG A 109 9.66 -0.86 -5.98
CA ARG A 109 8.59 -1.76 -6.42
C ARG A 109 7.98 -2.55 -5.27
N SER A 110 8.82 -3.09 -4.38
CA SER A 110 8.34 -3.85 -3.22
C SER A 110 7.58 -2.96 -2.23
N TRP A 111 8.08 -1.76 -1.94
CA TRP A 111 7.39 -0.79 -1.10
C TRP A 111 6.06 -0.37 -1.72
N THR A 112 6.01 -0.06 -3.02
CA THR A 112 4.75 0.26 -3.70
C THR A 112 3.75 -0.90 -3.64
N ALA A 113 4.20 -2.15 -3.78
CA ALA A 113 3.34 -3.32 -3.59
C ALA A 113 2.85 -3.46 -2.15
N GLU A 114 3.67 -3.12 -1.16
CA GLU A 114 3.26 -3.11 0.23
C GLU A 114 2.20 -2.05 0.52
N GLU A 115 2.38 -0.81 0.06
CA GLU A 115 1.45 0.31 0.26
C GLU A 115 0.12 0.14 -0.48
N ASN A 116 0.12 -0.50 -1.65
CA ASN A 116 -1.13 -0.75 -2.41
C ASN A 116 -2.19 -1.49 -1.56
N ARG A 117 -1.75 -2.35 -0.63
CA ARG A 117 -2.65 -3.10 0.25
C ARG A 117 -3.38 -2.18 1.24
N HIS A 118 -2.80 -1.04 1.62
CA HIS A 118 -3.42 -0.09 2.54
C HIS A 118 -4.66 0.54 1.89
N GLY A 119 -4.50 1.09 0.68
CA GLY A 119 -5.61 1.65 -0.11
C GLY A 119 -6.69 0.61 -0.39
N ASP A 120 -6.29 -0.61 -0.82
CA ASP A 120 -7.23 -1.70 -1.10
C ASP A 120 -8.10 -2.09 0.10
N LEU A 121 -7.50 -2.17 1.28
CA LEU A 121 -8.21 -2.46 2.53
C LEU A 121 -9.19 -1.35 2.88
N LEU A 122 -8.72 -0.09 2.93
CA LEU A 122 -9.53 1.05 3.34
C LEU A 122 -10.70 1.30 2.37
N ARG A 123 -10.44 1.22 1.06
CA ARG A 123 -11.46 1.39 0.03
C ARG A 123 -12.55 0.33 0.16
N THR A 124 -12.16 -0.94 0.29
CA THR A 124 -13.14 -2.03 0.41
C THR A 124 -13.92 -1.93 1.71
N TYR A 125 -13.25 -1.60 2.82
CA TYR A 125 -13.90 -1.38 4.11
C TYR A 125 -14.98 -0.27 4.05
N LEU A 126 -14.65 0.88 3.46
CA LEU A 126 -15.57 2.01 3.31
C LEU A 126 -16.73 1.70 2.33
N LEU A 127 -16.47 0.95 1.25
CA LEU A 127 -17.52 0.49 0.33
C LEU A 127 -18.50 -0.48 1.01
N SER A 128 -18.01 -1.38 1.87
CA SER A 128 -18.85 -2.27 2.66
C SER A 128 -19.72 -1.52 3.68
N PHE A 129 -19.32 -0.31 4.10
CA PHE A 129 -20.12 0.57 4.95
C PHE A 129 -21.23 1.30 4.18
N GLY A 130 -20.88 1.96 3.06
CA GLY A 130 -21.77 2.91 2.37
C GLY A 130 -22.85 2.33 1.46
N SER A 131 -22.86 1.01 1.24
CA SER A 131 -23.86 0.32 0.40
C SER A 131 -25.12 -0.06 1.21
N GLY A 132 -25.77 0.94 1.80
CA GLY A 132 -27.04 0.85 2.51
C GLY A 132 -28.21 1.36 1.66
#